data_AF-A0A831WPJ1-F1
#
_entry.id   AF-A0A831WPJ1-F1
#
_cell.length_a   1.000
_cell.length_b   1.000
_cell.length_c   1.000
_cell.angle_alpha   90.00
_cell.angle_beta   90.00
_cell.angle_gamma   90.00
#
_symmetry.space_group_name_H-M   'P 1'
#
loop_
_entity.id
_entity.type
_entity.pdbx_description
1 polymer ?
#
loop_
_entity_poly.entity_id
_entity_poly.type
_entity_poly.pdbx_seq_one_letter_code
_entity_poly.pdbx_strand_id
1 'polypeptide(L)' 'EGSVINKFIQKKGEGIHHIALEVKDINKSITKLRNSNMRLINNKPKNGSKGYLIAFLHPKDFNGILVELCQEKEI' A
#
# COMPACT_ATOMS: atom_id res chain seq x y z
N GLU A 1 -13.15 -6.67 17.55
CA GLU A 1 -12.58 -5.31 17.76
C GLU A 1 -11.07 -5.33 17.57
N GLY A 2 -10.43 -4.17 17.35
CA GLY A 2 -8.95 -4.06 17.22
C GLY A 2 -8.35 -4.16 15.81
N SER A 3 -9.18 -4.27 14.76
CA SER A 3 -8.71 -4.27 13.37
C SER A 3 -8.09 -2.93 12.96
N VAL A 4 -7.29 -2.94 11.89
CA VAL A 4 -6.67 -1.72 11.33
C VAL A 4 -7.74 -0.69 10.95
N ILE A 5 -8.85 -1.14 10.37
CA ILE A 5 -9.99 -0.28 10.00
C ILE A 5 -10.64 0.33 11.24
N ASN A 6 -10.87 -0.45 12.30
CA ASN A 6 -11.46 0.06 13.54
C ASN A 6 -10.57 1.16 14.17
N LYS A 7 -9.25 0.95 14.19
CA LYS A 7 -8.28 1.96 14.65
C LYS A 7 -8.25 3.20 13.76
N PHE A 8 -8.43 3.04 12.45
CA PHE A 8 -8.52 4.17 11.51
C PHE A 8 -9.76 5.01 11.81
N ILE A 9 -10.94 4.39 11.87
CA ILE A 9 -12.23 5.07 12.13
C ILE A 9 -12.19 5.81 13.48
N GLN A 10 -11.65 5.18 14.53
CA GLN A 10 -11.52 5.84 15.84
C GLN A 10 -10.61 7.08 15.82
N LYS A 11 -9.57 7.10 14.97
CA LYS A 11 -8.58 8.19 14.92
C LYS A 11 -8.94 9.29 13.94
N LYS A 12 -9.68 8.98 12.87
CA LYS A 12 -9.90 9.85 11.71
C LYS A 12 -11.36 10.05 11.34
N GLY A 13 -12.28 9.30 11.94
CA GLY A 13 -13.67 9.21 11.49
C GLY A 13 -13.82 8.31 10.27
N GLU A 14 -15.05 8.18 9.78
CA GLU A 14 -15.33 7.48 8.52
C GLU A 14 -14.80 8.28 7.32
N GLY A 15 -14.37 7.58 6.28
CA GLY A 15 -13.83 8.21 5.07
C GLY A 15 -12.90 7.29 4.28
N ILE A 16 -12.15 7.89 3.33
CA ILE A 16 -11.20 7.17 2.48
C ILE A 16 -10.00 6.73 3.33
N HIS A 17 -9.78 5.42 3.42
CA HIS A 17 -8.67 4.86 4.19
C HIS A 17 -7.34 4.88 3.42
N HIS A 18 -7.34 4.46 2.16
CA HIS A 18 -6.19 4.46 1.27
C HIS A 18 -6.62 4.39 -0.19
N ILE A 19 -5.66 4.60 -1.09
CA ILE A 19 -5.83 4.43 -2.54
C ILE A 19 -4.94 3.28 -2.98
N ALA A 20 -5.47 2.34 -3.75
CA ALA A 20 -4.70 1.28 -4.38
C ALA A 20 -4.44 1.62 -5.85
N LEU A 21 -3.19 1.47 -6.28
CA LEU A 21 -2.73 1.70 -7.65
C LEU A 21 -2.22 0.38 -8.22
N GLU A 22 -2.84 -0.05 -9.32
CA GLU A 22 -2.40 -1.24 -10.02
C GLU A 22 -1.10 -0.98 -10.78
N VAL A 23 -0.17 -1.92 -10.69
CA VAL A 23 1.11 -1.88 -11.38
C VAL A 23 1.38 -3.18 -12.10
N LYS A 24 2.03 -3.10 -13.26
CA LYS A 24 2.38 -4.28 -14.08
C LYS A 24 3.44 -5.17 -13.43
N ASP A 25 4.40 -4.55 -12.74
CA ASP A 25 5.48 -5.24 -12.03
C ASP A 25 5.74 -4.52 -10.69
N ILE A 26 5.29 -5.13 -9.61
CA ILE A 26 5.39 -4.61 -8.26
C ILE A 26 6.82 -4.64 -7.73
N ASN A 27 7.64 -5.62 -8.12
CA ASN A 27 9.03 -5.69 -7.70
C ASN A 27 9.82 -4.55 -8.33
N LYS A 28 9.65 -4.35 -9.65
CA LYS A 28 10.27 -3.22 -10.36
C LYS A 28 9.80 -1.87 -9.81
N SER A 29 8.51 -1.75 -9.49
CA SER A 29 7.94 -0.53 -8.90
C SER A 29 8.53 -0.23 -7.52
N ILE A 30 8.62 -1.23 -6.64
CA ILE A 30 9.26 -1.10 -5.32
C ILE A 30 10.72 -0.68 -5.46
N THR A 31 11.49 -1.35 -6.34
CA THR A 31 12.90 -0.99 -6.57
C THR A 31 13.04 0.45 -7.06
N LYS A 32 12.21 0.88 -8.02
CA LYS A 32 12.23 2.25 -8.54
C LYS A 32 11.95 3.26 -7.43
N LEU A 33 10.88 3.06 -6.66
CA LEU A 33 10.47 3.98 -5.59
C LEU A 33 11.52 4.06 -4.47
N ARG A 34 12.13 2.91 -4.12
CA ARG A 34 13.23 2.87 -3.15
C ARG A 34 14.44 3.67 -3.63
N ASN A 35 14.81 3.52 -4.91
CA ASN A 35 15.92 4.26 -5.50
C ASN A 35 15.64 5.77 -5.60
N SER A 36 14.35 6.16 -5.63
CA SER A 36 13.89 7.55 -5.51
C SER A 36 13.78 8.04 -4.05
N ASN A 37 14.35 7.33 -3.07
CA ASN A 37 14.30 7.67 -1.64
C ASN A 37 12.88 7.74 -1.02
N MET A 38 11.90 7.06 -1.62
CA MET A 38 10.55 7.00 -1.05
C MET A 38 10.45 5.94 0.05
N ARG A 39 9.67 6.23 1.11
CA ARG A 39 9.48 5.30 2.23
C ARG A 39 8.46 4.24 1.88
N LEU A 40 8.92 3.01 1.85
CA LEU A 40 8.07 1.82 1.78
C LEU A 40 7.75 1.35 3.21
N ILE A 41 6.49 1.00 3.44
CA ILE A 41 6.08 0.28 4.66
C ILE A 41 6.46 -1.21 4.52
N ASN A 42 6.51 -1.74 3.30
CA ASN A 42 6.96 -3.11 3.03
C ASN A 42 8.08 -3.09 1.98
N ASN A 43 9.26 -3.59 2.36
CA ASN A 43 10.40 -3.67 1.45
C ASN A 43 10.29 -4.77 0.38
N LYS A 44 9.31 -5.68 0.54
CA LYS A 44 8.97 -6.74 -0.41
C LYS A 44 7.45 -6.82 -0.54
N PRO A 45 6.93 -7.21 -1.71
CA PRO A 45 5.50 -7.47 -1.88
C PRO A 45 5.02 -8.53 -0.88
N LYS A 46 3.78 -8.38 -0.44
CA LYS A 46 3.06 -9.34 0.41
C LYS A 46 1.87 -9.90 -0.34
N ASN A 47 1.37 -11.05 0.10
CA ASN A 47 0.10 -11.58 -0.39
C ASN A 47 -1.04 -10.65 0.05
N GLY A 48 -1.74 -10.08 -0.92
CA GLY A 48 -2.97 -9.35 -0.73
C GLY A 48 -4.20 -10.26 -0.90
N SER A 49 -5.36 -9.62 -0.99
CA SER A 49 -6.63 -10.31 -1.24
C SER A 49 -6.75 -10.76 -2.70
N LYS A 50 -7.63 -11.75 -2.95
CA LYS A 50 -8.04 -12.18 -4.31
C LYS A 50 -6.88 -12.48 -5.28
N GLY A 51 -5.78 -13.04 -4.78
CA GLY A 51 -4.64 -13.38 -5.64
C GLY A 51 -3.74 -12.20 -6.00
N TYR A 52 -3.81 -11.07 -5.32
CA TYR A 52 -2.91 -9.94 -5.58
C TYR A 52 -1.62 -10.03 -4.77
N LEU A 53 -0.55 -9.43 -5.29
CA LEU A 53 0.61 -8.98 -4.54
C LEU A 53 0.41 -7.50 -4.19
N ILE A 54 0.75 -7.12 -2.96
CA ILE A 54 0.59 -5.74 -2.48
C ILE A 54 1.82 -5.20 -1.76
N ALA A 55 2.02 -3.89 -1.78
CA ALA A 55 3.00 -3.19 -0.96
C ALA A 55 2.51 -1.78 -0.64
N PHE A 56 2.73 -1.30 0.58
CA PHE A 56 2.29 0.02 0.99
C PHE A 56 3.43 1.04 0.99
N LEU A 57 3.10 2.28 0.64
CA LEU A 57 3.97 3.45 0.72
C LEU A 57 3.58 4.32 1.93
N HIS A 58 4.57 4.95 2.57
CA HIS A 58 4.33 5.70 3.79
C HIS A 58 3.59 7.02 3.49
N PRO A 59 2.47 7.33 4.20
CA PRO A 59 1.71 8.57 3.98
C PRO A 59 2.49 9.88 4.07
N LYS A 60 3.66 9.87 4.72
CA LYS A 60 4.48 11.07 4.89
C LYS A 60 5.13 11.51 3.56
N ASP A 61 5.16 10.64 2.55
CA ASP A 61 5.63 10.97 1.19
C ASP A 61 4.46 11.29 0.23
N PHE A 62 3.20 11.20 0.70
CA PHE A 62 1.99 11.32 -0.11
C PHE A 62 0.93 12.21 0.56
N ASN A 63 1.35 13.33 1.16
CA ASN A 63 0.45 14.31 1.79
C ASN A 63 -0.58 13.72 2.78
N GLY A 64 -0.18 12.67 3.52
CA GLY A 64 -1.05 12.01 4.50
C GLY A 64 -1.91 10.88 3.94
N ILE A 65 -1.83 10.58 2.65
CA ILE A 65 -2.57 9.50 2.00
C ILE A 65 -1.76 8.20 2.05
N LEU A 66 -2.35 7.13 2.57
CA LEU A 66 -1.78 5.79 2.44
C LEU A 66 -1.99 5.30 1.00
N VAL A 67 -0.91 4.88 0.35
CA VAL A 67 -0.94 4.34 -1.01
C VAL A 67 -0.55 2.86 -0.98
N GLU A 68 -1.38 2.04 -1.61
CA GLU A 68 -1.11 0.63 -1.88
C GLU A 68 -0.71 0.47 -3.35
N LEU A 69 0.36 -0.25 -3.62
CA LEU A 69 0.62 -0.82 -4.93
C LEU A 69 0.04 -2.21 -4.96
N CYS A 70 -0.71 -2.54 -6.00
CA CYS A 70 -1.25 -3.89 -6.19
C CYS A 70 -0.89 -4.43 -7.58
N GLN A 71 -0.64 -5.73 -7.66
CA GLN A 71 -0.43 -6.43 -8.92
C GLN A 71 -1.18 -7.75 -8.85
N GLU A 72 -1.99 -8.05 -9.87
CA GLU A 72 -2.61 -9.37 -10.01
C GLU A 72 -1.53 -10.44 -10.21
N LYS A 73 -1.62 -11.56 -9.48
CA LYS A 73 -0.76 -12.71 -9.79
C LYS A 73 -1.29 -13.33 -11.07
N GLU A 74 -0.45 -13.40 -12.10
CA GLU A 74 -0.73 -14.28 -13.23
C GLU A 74 -0.83 -15.71 -12.68
N ILE A 75 -2.00 -16.32 -12.85
CA ILE A 75 -2.32 -17.71 -12.43
C ILE A 75 -1.86 -18.66 -13.53
#